data_AF-A0AB37ARM7-F1
#
_entry.id   AF-A0AB37ARM7-F1
#
_cell.length_a   1.000
_cell.length_b   1.000
_cell.length_c   1.000
_cell.angle_alpha   90.00
_cell.angle_beta   90.00
_cell.angle_gamma   90.00
#
_symmetry.space_group_name_H-M   'P 1'
#
loop_
_entity.id
_entity.type
_entity.pdbx_description
1 polymer ?
#
loop_
_entity_poly.entity_id
_entity_poly.type
_entity_poly.pdbx_seq_one_letter_code
_entity_poly.pdbx_strand_id
1 'polypeptide(L)'
;MNGAHDVPTTRPEKPVNPSTLPAAANQQLAEIAATTLGLETLETRHADRLDFHDTAVWCIRDALEAAWLAGAAYAGRHTSQNDPHAIQGTGSVTARR
;
A
#
# COMPACT_ATOMS: atom_id res chain seq x y z
N MET A 1 19.82 49.39 16.93
CA MET A 1 18.44 49.09 16.47
C MET A 1 18.56 48.13 15.30
N ASN A 2 18.82 46.85 15.58
CA ASN A 2 19.02 45.86 14.52
C ASN A 2 17.72 45.09 14.31
N GLY A 3 17.32 45.03 13.05
CA GLY A 3 16.01 44.61 12.59
C GLY A 3 15.60 43.24 13.09
N ALA A 4 14.29 43.13 13.33
CA ALA A 4 13.62 41.86 13.52
C ALA A 4 14.00 40.94 12.36
N HIS A 5 14.80 39.92 12.66
CA HIS A 5 14.96 38.78 11.77
C HIS A 5 13.57 38.15 11.64
N ASP A 6 12.95 38.30 10.47
CA ASP A 6 11.86 37.46 10.01
C ASP A 6 12.36 36.01 10.05
N VAL A 7 12.08 35.32 11.15
CA VAL A 7 12.23 33.88 11.23
C VAL A 7 11.07 33.33 10.41
N PRO A 8 11.30 32.65 9.26
CA PRO A 8 10.23 31.90 8.63
C PRO A 8 9.83 30.83 9.65
N THR A 9 8.67 30.99 10.27
CA THR A 9 8.05 29.93 11.06
C THR A 9 7.60 28.88 10.05
N THR A 10 8.54 28.06 9.59
CA THR A 10 8.21 26.83 8.89
C THR A 10 7.47 25.96 9.90
N ARG A 11 6.15 25.85 9.74
CA ARG A 11 5.36 24.83 10.44
C ARG A 11 6.11 23.49 10.26
N PRO A 12 6.22 22.65 11.31
CA PRO A 12 6.81 21.33 11.14
C PRO A 12 6.09 20.64 9.99
N GLU A 13 6.77 20.44 8.87
CA GLU A 13 6.25 19.74 7.71
C GLU A 13 6.04 18.30 8.17
N LYS A 14 4.77 17.91 8.36
CA LYS A 14 4.41 16.54 8.69
C LYS A 14 4.99 15.67 7.58
N PRO A 15 5.83 14.66 7.87
CA PRO A 15 6.50 13.91 6.81
C PRO A 15 5.45 13.32 5.88
N VAL A 16 5.59 13.60 4.58
CA VAL A 16 5.03 12.73 3.54
C VAL A 16 5.47 11.32 3.92
N ASN A 17 4.54 10.39 4.06
CA ASN A 17 4.86 8.98 4.29
C ASN A 17 4.93 8.30 2.92
N PRO A 18 6.07 8.33 2.19
CA PRO A 18 6.14 7.57 0.95
C PRO A 18 6.10 6.09 1.33
N SER A 19 5.03 5.40 0.94
CA SER A 19 4.93 3.97 1.14
C SER A 19 6.11 3.28 0.43
N THR A 20 6.95 2.58 1.20
CA THR A 20 8.11 1.82 0.67
C THR A 20 7.71 0.46 0.10
N LEU A 21 6.41 0.15 0.13
CA LEU A 21 5.82 -1.08 -0.38
C LEU A 21 5.71 -1.04 -1.91
N PRO A 22 5.72 -2.21 -2.58
CA PRO A 22 5.52 -2.28 -4.02
C PRO A 22 4.16 -1.72 -4.43
N ALA A 23 4.06 -1.22 -5.67
CA ALA A 23 2.84 -0.59 -6.19
C ALA A 23 1.58 -1.45 -6.02
N ALA A 24 1.70 -2.77 -6.21
CA ALA A 24 0.59 -3.71 -6.01
C ALA A 24 0.09 -3.74 -4.55
N ALA A 25 0.99 -3.63 -3.58
CA ALA A 25 0.62 -3.55 -2.17
C ALA A 25 -0.01 -2.19 -1.84
N ASN A 26 0.51 -1.08 -2.39
CA ASN A 26 -0.09 0.24 -2.20
C ASN A 26 -1.51 0.32 -2.76
N GLN A 27 -1.75 -0.26 -3.94
CA GLN A 27 -3.08 -0.33 -4.53
C GLN A 27 -4.04 -1.12 -3.62
N GLN A 28 -3.61 -2.28 -3.12
CA GLN A 28 -4.43 -3.09 -2.23
C GLN A 28 -4.77 -2.37 -0.92
N LEU A 29 -3.81 -1.63 -0.35
CA LEU A 29 -4.04 -0.83 0.86
C LEU A 29 -5.02 0.32 0.60
N ALA A 30 -4.92 0.98 -0.56
CA ALA A 30 -5.87 2.02 -0.96
C ALA A 30 -7.31 1.46 -1.10
N GLU A 31 -7.45 0.27 -1.68
CA GLU A 31 -8.76 -0.41 -1.79
C GLU A 31 -9.36 -0.74 -0.41
N ILE A 32 -8.55 -1.26 0.51
CA ILE A 32 -8.99 -1.55 1.90
C ILE A 32 -9.37 -0.26 2.63
N ALA A 33 -8.60 0.81 2.45
CA ALA A 33 -8.89 2.10 3.07
C ALA A 33 -10.22 2.69 2.56
N ALA A 34 -10.47 2.63 1.25
CA ALA A 34 -11.71 3.11 0.66
C ALA A 34 -12.93 2.30 1.10
N THR A 35 -12.80 0.97 1.16
CA THR A 35 -13.94 0.07 1.44
C THR A 35 -14.25 -0.04 2.94
N THR A 36 -13.23 -0.17 3.79
CA THR A 36 -13.43 -0.45 5.22
C THR A 36 -13.35 0.80 6.09
N LEU A 37 -12.47 1.75 5.74
CA LEU A 37 -12.27 2.98 6.51
C LEU A 37 -13.00 4.19 5.91
N GLY A 38 -13.53 4.07 4.68
CA GLY A 38 -14.18 5.17 3.98
C GLY A 38 -13.22 6.29 3.56
N LEU A 39 -11.93 5.98 3.44
CA LEU A 39 -10.88 6.95 3.12
C LEU A 39 -10.58 6.94 1.63
N GLU A 40 -10.65 8.11 0.99
CA GLU A 40 -10.33 8.27 -0.43
C GLU A 40 -8.82 8.11 -0.70
N THR A 41 -7.99 8.52 0.25
CA THR A 41 -6.53 8.43 0.14
C THR A 41 -5.90 8.17 1.51
N LEU A 42 -4.76 7.47 1.50
CA LEU A 42 -3.88 7.28 2.65
C LEU A 42 -2.75 8.34 2.71
N GLU A 43 -2.73 9.27 1.75
CA GLU A 43 -1.75 10.34 1.70
C GLU A 43 -2.16 11.51 2.60
N THR A 44 -1.17 12.09 3.28
CA THR A 44 -1.35 13.31 4.08
C THR A 44 -1.70 14.49 3.17
N ARG A 45 -2.79 15.19 3.44
CA ARG A 45 -3.26 16.36 2.68
C ARG A 45 -2.97 17.71 3.35
N HIS A 46 -2.19 17.71 4.43
CA HIS A 46 -1.75 18.88 5.20
C HIS A 46 -2.90 19.80 5.64
N ALA A 47 -4.05 19.20 5.90
CA ALA A 47 -5.25 19.89 6.36
C ALA A 47 -5.88 19.05 7.46
N ASP A 48 -6.00 19.61 8.66
CA ASP A 48 -6.44 18.85 9.85
C ASP A 48 -7.73 18.05 9.58
N ARG A 49 -8.74 18.67 8.97
CA ARG A 49 -10.02 18.00 8.63
C ARG A 49 -9.92 16.86 7.61
N LEU A 50 -8.83 16.80 6.83
CA LEU A 50 -8.57 15.79 5.82
C LEU A 50 -7.61 14.71 6.30
N ASP A 51 -6.85 14.97 7.37
CA ASP A 51 -5.83 14.06 7.92
C ASP A 51 -6.29 13.37 9.22
N PHE A 52 -7.38 13.83 9.83
CA PHE A 52 -8.00 13.22 11.00
C PHE A 52 -9.37 12.65 10.62
N HIS A 53 -9.58 11.36 10.88
CA HIS A 53 -10.83 10.67 10.59
C HIS A 53 -11.35 9.95 11.83
N ASP A 54 -12.56 10.29 12.25
CA ASP A 54 -13.29 9.50 13.24
C ASP A 54 -13.73 8.19 12.58
N THR A 55 -13.01 7.13 12.90
CA THR A 55 -13.27 5.78 12.39
C THR A 55 -13.62 4.87 13.55
N ALA A 56 -14.63 4.02 13.33
CA ALA A 56 -15.05 3.10 14.36
C ALA A 56 -14.00 2.00 14.58
N VAL A 57 -13.80 1.60 15.83
CA VAL A 57 -12.80 0.59 16.21
C VAL A 57 -13.01 -0.76 15.51
N TRP A 58 -14.25 -1.10 15.14
CA TRP A 58 -14.55 -2.29 14.35
C TRP A 58 -14.06 -2.16 12.91
N CYS A 59 -14.26 -1.02 12.25
CA CYS A 59 -13.71 -0.75 10.91
C CYS A 59 -12.18 -0.83 10.91
N ILE A 60 -11.52 -0.30 11.95
CA ILE A 60 -10.06 -0.38 12.07
C ILE A 60 -9.61 -1.84 12.16
N ARG A 61 -10.26 -2.65 13.00
CA ARG A 61 -9.95 -4.09 13.12
C ARG A 61 -10.13 -4.80 11.78
N ASP A 62 -11.27 -4.59 11.13
CA ASP A 62 -11.60 -5.27 9.87
C ASP A 62 -10.61 -4.86 8.75
N ALA A 63 -10.14 -3.61 8.74
CA ALA A 63 -9.13 -3.14 7.80
C ALA A 63 -7.76 -3.79 8.03
N LEU A 64 -7.36 -3.96 9.29
CA LEU A 64 -6.11 -4.64 9.64
C LEU A 64 -6.15 -6.14 9.28
N GLU A 65 -7.29 -6.78 9.50
CA GLU A 65 -7.51 -8.18 9.11
C GLU A 65 -7.44 -8.35 7.59
N ALA A 66 -8.12 -7.48 6.83
CA ALA A 66 -8.06 -7.48 5.38
C ALA A 66 -6.63 -7.26 4.86
N ALA A 67 -5.87 -6.34 5.46
CA ALA A 67 -4.48 -6.08 5.09
C ALA A 67 -3.57 -7.28 5.34
N TRP A 68 -3.75 -7.98 6.47
CA TRP A 68 -3.01 -9.20 6.79
C TRP A 68 -3.29 -10.32 5.78
N LEU A 69 -4.57 -10.59 5.49
CA LEU A 69 -4.98 -11.60 4.53
C LEU A 69 -4.47 -11.30 3.13
N ALA A 70 -4.52 -10.04 2.70
CA ALA A 70 -3.99 -9.60 1.42
C ALA A 70 -2.46 -9.81 1.32
N GLY A 71 -1.73 -9.53 2.40
CA GLY A 71 -0.29 -9.80 2.50
C GLY A 71 0.03 -11.31 2.38
N ALA A 72 -0.73 -12.16 3.07
CA ALA A 72 -0.58 -13.61 3.00
C ALA A 72 -0.86 -14.14 1.57
N ALA A 73 -1.90 -13.64 0.91
CA ALA A 73 -2.22 -13.99 -0.48
C ALA A 73 -1.13 -13.52 -1.45
N TYR A 74 -0.54 -12.34 -1.23
CA TYR A 74 0.59 -11.85 -2.02
C TYR A 74 1.82 -12.78 -1.89
N ALA A 75 2.18 -13.18 -0.67
CA ALA A 75 3.28 -14.11 -0.43
C ALA A 75 3.03 -15.49 -1.09
N GLY A 76 1.81 -16.02 -0.98
CA GLY A 76 1.44 -17.30 -1.60
C GLY A 76 1.49 -17.29 -3.14
N ARG A 77 1.23 -16.14 -3.78
CA ARG A 77 1.38 -15.99 -5.25
C ARG A 77 2.85 -15.93 -5.68
N HIS A 78 3.70 -15.32 -4.85
CA HIS A 78 5.14 -15.18 -5.13
C HIS A 78 5.92 -16.50 -5.02
N THR A 79 5.44 -17.49 -4.28
CA THR A 79 6.09 -18.80 -4.18
C THR A 79 5.84 -19.66 -5.43
N SER A 80 4.63 -19.59 -6.01
CA SER A 80 4.26 -20.37 -7.20
C SER A 80 4.83 -19.82 -8.51
N GLN A 81 5.19 -18.54 -8.57
CA GLN A 81 5.80 -17.94 -9.77
C GLN A 81 7.32 -18.14 -9.86
N ASN A 82 7.98 -18.49 -8.76
CA ASN A 82 9.44 -18.57 -8.67
C ASN A 82 9.97 -20.02 -8.65
N ASP A 83 9.20 -21.01 -9.10
CA ASP A 83 9.71 -22.38 -9.25
C ASP A 83 10.66 -22.47 -10.47
N PRO A 84 12.01 -22.57 -10.29
CA PRO A 84 12.94 -22.71 -11.41
C PRO A 84 12.90 -24.11 -12.05
N HIS A 85 11.95 -24.97 -11.66
CA HIS A 85 11.86 -26.36 -12.09
C HIS A 85 10.53 -26.74 -12.75
N ALA A 86 9.80 -25.78 -13.28
CA ALA A 86 8.78 -26.06 -14.30
C ALA A 86 9.48 -26.46 -15.61
N ILE A 87 9.92 -27.71 -15.67
CA ILE A 87 10.40 -28.36 -16.89
C ILE A 87 9.29 -28.23 -17.92
N GLN A 88 9.48 -27.32 -18.89
CA GLN A 88 8.56 -27.16 -20.01
C GLN A 88 8.43 -28.50 -20.71
N GLY A 89 7.18 -28.97 -20.80
CA GLY A 89 6.81 -30.24 -21.41
C GLY A 89 7.50 -30.44 -22.76
N THR A 90 8.34 -31.45 -22.77
CA THR A 90 8.74 -32.32 -23.89
C THR A 90 8.09 -31.99 -25.23
N GLY A 91 8.94 -31.64 -26.20
CA GLY A 91 8.56 -31.47 -27.58
C GLY A 91 7.77 -32.66 -28.13
N SER A 92 6.62 -32.35 -28.74
CA SER A 92 5.94 -33.27 -29.63
C SER A 92 6.72 -33.36 -30.94
N VAL A 93 7.73 -34.23 -30.98
CA VAL A 93 8.24 -34.79 -32.24
C VAL A 93 7.24 -35.85 -32.68
N THR A 94 6.25 -35.45 -33.49
CA THR A 94 5.50 -36.40 -34.30
C THR A 94 6.11 -36.42 -35.69
N ALA A 95 7.04 -37.37 -35.88
CA ALA A 95 7.40 -37.85 -37.20
C ALA A 95 6.21 -38.63 -37.80
N ARG A 96 5.87 -38.34 -39.05
CA ARG A 96 5.25 -39.24 -40.05
C ARG A 96 5.49 -38.57 -41.41
N ARG A 97 6.51 -39.02 -42.14
CA ARG A 97 6.43 -39.89 -43.32
C ARG A 97 5.75 -39.23 -44.51
#